data_AF-A0A965E047-F1
#
_entry.id   AF-A0A965E047-F1
#
_cell.length_a   1.000
_cell.length_b   1.000
_cell.length_c   1.000
_cell.angle_alpha   90.00
_cell.angle_beta   90.00
_cell.angle_gamma   90.00
#
_symmetry.space_group_name_H-M   'P 1'
#
loop_
_entity.id
_entity.type
_entity.pdbx_description
1 polymer ?
#
loop_
_entity_poly.entity_id
_entity_poly.type
_entity_poly.pdbx_seq_one_letter_code
_entity_poly.pdbx_strand_id
1 'polypeptide(L)'
;MLDNTMIIFLSDSSDNHHGSGMEWPYLIVGGGGGKLKLPGRYLRYPKYGETGCRTIGDWWTTLLNAYGNPIKYYGNEDLVLKQNGCSHAGPLEELFV
;
A
#
# COMPACT_ATOMS: atom_id res chain seq x y z
N MET A 1 -19.19 14.44 0.77
CA MET A 1 -18.00 15.08 1.43
C MET A 1 -16.82 14.13 1.40
N LEU A 2 -16.99 12.87 1.83
CA LEU A 2 -15.97 11.83 1.66
C LEU A 2 -15.88 11.25 0.25
N ASP A 3 -16.82 11.58 -0.66
CA ASP A 3 -16.82 11.06 -2.03
C ASP A 3 -15.58 11.51 -2.82
N ASN A 4 -15.07 12.72 -2.53
CA ASN A 4 -13.87 13.32 -3.13
C ASN A 4 -12.71 13.51 -2.15
N THR A 5 -12.86 13.02 -0.91
CA THR A 5 -11.84 13.14 0.14
C THR A 5 -11.39 11.75 0.57
N MET A 6 -10.09 11.59 0.79
CA MET A 6 -9.51 10.39 1.37
C MET A 6 -8.70 10.78 2.59
N ILE A 7 -8.99 10.16 3.72
CA ILE A 7 -8.22 10.30 4.95
C ILE A 7 -7.46 9.00 5.15
N ILE A 8 -6.14 9.09 5.28
CA ILE A 8 -5.25 7.96 5.53
C ILE A 8 -4.68 8.14 6.94
N PHE A 9 -5.06 7.25 7.85
CA PHE A 9 -4.53 7.19 9.20
C PHE A 9 -3.58 5.99 9.31
N LEU A 10 -2.34 6.25 9.71
CA LEU A 10 -1.30 5.25 9.88
C LEU A 10 -0.41 5.63 11.06
N SER A 11 0.32 4.64 11.58
CA SER A 11 1.36 4.86 12.59
C SER A 11 2.65 5.37 11.93
N ASP A 12 3.42 6.18 12.67
CA ASP A 12 4.78 6.59 12.30
C ASP A 12 5.81 5.46 12.52
N SER A 13 5.46 4.49 13.37
CA SER A 13 6.23 3.26 13.61
C SER A 13 5.43 2.02 13.19
N SER A 14 6.09 1.07 12.54
CA SER A 14 5.56 -0.27 12.28
C SER A 14 5.34 -1.07 13.56
N ASP A 15 4.51 -2.11 13.45
CA ASP A 15 4.55 -3.30 14.29
C ASP A 15 4.30 -3.03 15.80
N ASN A 16 4.74 -3.95 16.65
CA ASN A 16 4.57 -3.99 18.10
C ASN A 16 5.58 -3.12 18.87
N HIS A 17 5.55 -3.21 20.21
CA HIS A 17 6.53 -2.56 21.08
C HIS A 17 7.94 -3.13 20.80
N HIS A 18 8.86 -2.27 20.36
CA HIS A 18 10.15 -2.62 19.73
C HIS A 18 10.02 -3.23 18.32
N GLY A 19 9.15 -2.63 17.51
CA GLY A 19 8.73 -3.14 16.20
C GLY A 19 9.85 -3.46 15.21
N SER A 20 9.58 -4.47 14.38
CA SER A 20 10.54 -5.02 13.41
C SER A 20 10.62 -4.27 12.07
N GLY A 21 9.73 -3.32 11.80
CA GLY A 21 9.64 -2.67 10.48
C GLY A 21 8.72 -3.36 9.48
N MET A 22 8.19 -4.55 9.81
CA MET A 22 7.69 -5.49 8.79
C MET A 22 6.19 -5.43 8.52
N GLU A 23 5.39 -4.94 9.47
CA GLU A 23 3.94 -4.87 9.35
C GLU A 23 3.44 -3.43 9.62
N TRP A 24 2.63 -2.89 8.72
CA TRP A 24 2.18 -1.51 8.77
C TRP A 24 0.67 -1.41 8.52
N PRO A 25 -0.15 -1.16 9.55
CA PRO A 25 -1.59 -1.02 9.40
C PRO A 25 -1.95 0.39 8.89
N TYR A 26 -2.95 0.43 8.01
CA TYR A 26 -3.54 1.66 7.48
C TYR A 26 -5.05 1.61 7.69
N LEU A 27 -5.64 2.70 8.16
CA LEU A 27 -7.08 2.94 8.13
C LEU A 27 -7.36 4.02 7.09
N ILE A 28 -8.14 3.65 6.07
CA ILE A 28 -8.50 4.55 4.97
C ILE A 28 -9.99 4.83 5.03
N VAL A 29 -10.36 6.11 5.07
CA VAL A 29 -11.75 6.57 5.14
C VAL A 29 -12.04 7.52 3.97
N GLY A 30 -13.11 7.20 3.24
CA GLY A 30 -13.62 7.97 2.11
C GLY A 30 -13.38 7.33 0.75
N GLY A 31 -13.93 7.97 -0.29
CA GLY A 31 -13.90 7.51 -1.68
C GLY A 31 -12.81 8.16 -2.52
N GLY A 32 -12.25 9.29 -2.08
CA GLY A 32 -11.11 9.95 -2.72
C GLY A 32 -11.34 10.42 -4.16
N GLY A 33 -12.56 10.44 -4.68
CA GLY A 33 -12.89 10.73 -6.08
C GLY A 33 -13.25 9.49 -6.90
N GLY A 34 -13.42 8.34 -6.24
CA GLY A 34 -13.94 7.12 -6.86
C GLY A 34 -13.00 6.45 -7.86
N LYS A 35 -11.68 6.68 -7.77
CA LYS A 35 -10.69 6.02 -8.63
C LYS A 35 -10.22 4.67 -8.08
N LEU A 36 -10.52 4.41 -6.80
CA LEU A 36 -10.15 3.18 -6.10
C LEU A 36 -11.38 2.51 -5.45
N LYS A 37 -11.38 1.18 -5.47
CA LYS A 37 -12.34 0.28 -4.81
C LYS A 37 -12.01 0.17 -3.31
N LEU A 38 -12.29 1.23 -2.54
CA LEU A 38 -11.91 1.34 -1.11
C LEU A 38 -13.00 0.96 -0.09
N PRO A 39 -14.25 1.45 -0.20
CA PRO A 39 -15.21 1.33 0.90
C PRO A 39 -15.55 -0.12 1.28
N GLY A 40 -15.69 -0.39 2.58
CA GLY A 40 -16.17 -1.67 3.10
C GLY A 40 -15.21 -2.86 2.95
N ARG A 41 -13.93 -2.62 2.68
CA ARG A 41 -12.92 -3.67 2.49
C ARG A 41 -11.95 -3.75 3.65
N TYR A 42 -11.54 -4.98 3.95
CA TYR A 42 -10.36 -5.28 4.74
C TYR A 42 -9.36 -5.99 3.84
N LEU A 43 -8.14 -5.45 3.73
CA LEU A 43 -7.06 -6.05 2.97
C LEU A 43 -5.92 -6.37 3.91
N ARG A 44 -5.43 -7.61 3.81
CA ARG A 44 -4.24 -8.08 4.50
C ARG A 44 -3.40 -8.85 3.50
N TYR A 45 -2.19 -8.38 3.29
CA TYR A 45 -1.22 -9.07 2.44
C TYR A 45 -0.46 -10.15 3.24
N PRO A 46 0.10 -11.16 2.55
CA PRO A 46 1.02 -12.12 3.14
C PRO A 46 2.17 -11.46 3.88
N LYS A 47 2.78 -12.18 4.81
CA LYS A 47 3.89 -11.65 5.62
C LYS A 47 5.10 -11.36 4.76
N TYR A 48 5.97 -10.49 5.26
CA TYR A 48 7.24 -10.18 4.62
C TYR A 48 8.01 -11.47 4.23
N GLY A 49 8.43 -11.55 2.97
CA GLY A 49 9.17 -12.70 2.41
C GLY A 49 8.29 -13.81 1.86
N GLU A 50 6.99 -13.84 2.17
CA GLU A 50 6.04 -14.79 1.58
C GLU A 50 5.64 -14.34 0.16
N THR A 51 5.28 -15.31 -0.68
CA THR A 51 4.79 -15.03 -2.04
C THR A 51 3.54 -14.14 -1.98
N GLY A 52 3.57 -13.04 -2.72
CA GLY A 52 2.48 -12.06 -2.77
C GLY A 52 2.49 -11.04 -1.64
N CYS A 53 3.53 -11.01 -0.79
CA CYS A 53 3.72 -9.92 0.17
C CYS A 53 3.79 -8.55 -0.53
N ARG A 54 3.33 -7.52 0.18
CA ARG A 54 3.33 -6.12 -0.28
C ARG A 54 4.03 -5.24 0.74
N THR A 55 4.58 -4.15 0.24
CA THR A 55 5.26 -3.12 1.01
C THR A 55 4.46 -1.82 0.97
N ILE A 56 4.82 -0.87 1.83
CA ILE A 56 4.23 0.47 1.80
C ILE A 56 4.48 1.19 0.45
N GLY A 57 5.55 0.82 -0.27
CA GLY A 57 5.85 1.39 -1.59
C GLY A 57 4.77 1.04 -2.63
N ASP A 58 4.18 -0.16 -2.55
CA ASP A 58 3.09 -0.58 -3.42
C ASP A 58 1.84 0.27 -3.21
N TRP A 59 1.51 0.58 -1.94
CA TRP A 59 0.39 1.46 -1.59
C TRP A 59 0.59 2.88 -2.14
N TRP A 60 1.75 3.50 -1.93
CA TRP A 60 2.03 4.83 -2.45
C TRP A 60 2.11 4.87 -3.98
N THR A 61 2.63 3.81 -4.60
CA THR A 61 2.59 3.62 -6.06
C THR A 61 1.14 3.58 -6.56
N THR A 62 0.25 2.89 -5.84
CA THR A 62 -1.19 2.83 -6.15
C THR A 62 -1.82 4.21 -6.14
N LEU A 63 -1.58 5.01 -5.10
CA LEU A 63 -2.15 6.35 -4.99
C LEU A 63 -1.67 7.29 -6.10
N LEU A 64 -0.38 7.26 -6.42
CA LEU A 64 0.19 8.09 -7.49
C LEU A 64 -0.33 7.71 -8.87
N ASN A 65 -0.56 6.42 -9.11
CA ASN A 65 -1.17 5.95 -10.36
C ASN A 65 -2.68 6.25 -10.43
N ALA A 66 -3.39 6.27 -9.29
CA ALA A 66 -4.84 6.56 -9.26
C ALA A 66 -5.18 8.05 -9.38
N TYR A 67 -4.38 8.92 -8.75
CA TYR A 67 -4.73 10.33 -8.52
C TYR A 67 -3.66 11.34 -8.96
N GLY A 68 -2.52 10.87 -9.50
CA GLY A 68 -1.37 11.73 -9.79
C GLY A 68 -0.73 11.47 -11.16
N ASN A 69 0.61 11.43 -11.15
CA ASN A 69 1.46 11.11 -12.29
C ASN A 69 1.82 9.61 -12.24
N PRO A 70 1.33 8.78 -13.17
CA PRO A 70 1.66 7.36 -13.20
C PRO A 70 3.18 7.13 -13.19
N ILE A 71 3.63 6.31 -12.24
CA ILE A 71 5.03 5.92 -12.10
C ILE A 71 5.16 4.42 -11.96
N LYS A 72 6.32 3.89 -12.32
CA LYS A 72 6.62 2.46 -12.17
C LYS A 72 6.59 2.02 -10.70
N TYR A 73 7.26 2.77 -9.83
CA TYR A 73 7.34 2.45 -8.40
C TYR A 73 7.73 3.68 -7.57
N TYR A 74 7.11 3.85 -6.42
CA TYR A 74 7.43 4.90 -5.45
C TYR A 74 8.53 4.47 -4.49
N GLY A 75 9.58 5.29 -4.38
CA GLY A 75 10.73 5.00 -3.52
C GLY A 75 11.64 3.92 -4.09
N ASN A 76 12.32 3.20 -3.21
CA ASN A 76 13.21 2.11 -3.58
C ASN A 76 12.56 0.76 -3.31
N GLU A 77 12.79 -0.21 -4.20
CA GLU A 77 12.41 -1.59 -3.94
C GLU A 77 13.15 -2.12 -2.71
N ASP A 78 12.47 -2.97 -1.93
CA ASP A 78 13.13 -3.72 -0.88
C ASP A 78 14.17 -4.68 -1.50
N LEU A 79 15.43 -4.48 -1.12
CA LEU A 79 16.55 -5.22 -1.70
C LEU A 79 16.49 -6.71 -1.40
N VAL A 80 16.04 -7.10 -0.21
CA VAL A 80 15.99 -8.50 0.22
C VAL A 80 14.85 -9.21 -0.50
N LEU A 81 13.66 -8.60 -0.57
CA LEU A 81 12.55 -9.16 -1.36
C LEU A 81 12.93 -9.28 -2.83
N LYS A 82 13.63 -8.29 -3.38
CA LYS A 82 14.08 -8.29 -4.78
C LYS A 82 15.08 -9.41 -5.04
N GLN A 83 16.09 -9.55 -4.18
CA GLN A 83 17.08 -10.62 -4.29
C GLN A 83 16.46 -12.01 -4.20
N ASN A 84 15.42 -12.15 -3.38
CA ASN A 84 14.70 -13.41 -3.19
C ASN A 84 13.62 -13.66 -4.25
N GLY A 85 13.44 -12.76 -5.23
CA GLY A 85 12.41 -12.90 -6.27
C GLY A 85 10.97 -12.73 -5.75
N CYS A 86 10.79 -12.18 -4.55
CA CYS A 86 9.49 -11.94 -3.92
C CYS A 86 9.01 -10.48 -4.03
N SER A 87 9.85 -9.57 -4.52
CA SER A 87 9.49 -8.15 -4.73
C SER A 87 8.38 -8.02 -5.78
N HIS A 88 7.41 -7.18 -5.49
CA HIS A 88 6.36 -6.83 -6.45
C HIS A 88 6.33 -5.32 -6.66
N ALA A 89 7.36 -4.75 -7.29
CA ALA A 89 7.46 -3.32 -7.54
C ALA A 89 6.36 -2.81 -8.49
N GLY A 90 5.23 -2.41 -7.93
CA GLY A 90 4.11 -1.90 -8.70
C GLY A 90 2.91 -1.51 -7.83
N PRO A 91 1.83 -1.01 -8.46
CA PRO A 91 0.60 -0.70 -7.75
C PRO A 91 -0.15 -1.97 -7.31
N LEU A 92 -1.05 -1.79 -6.35
CA LEU A 92 -2.05 -2.77 -5.91
C LEU A 92 -3.21 -2.73 -6.90
N GLU A 93 -3.06 -3.43 -8.03
CA GLU A 93 -3.98 -3.36 -9.17
C GLU A 93 -5.43 -3.72 -8.81
N GLU A 94 -5.63 -4.59 -7.81
CA GLU A 94 -6.95 -4.99 -7.31
C GLU A 94 -7.75 -3.85 -6.65
N LEU A 95 -7.10 -2.71 -6.41
CA LEU A 95 -7.72 -1.52 -5.88
C LEU A 95 -8.21 -0.57 -6.96
N PHE A 96 -7.72 -0.63 -8.19
CA PHE A 96 -8.21 0.26 -9.24
C PHE A 96 -9.66 -0.05 -9.61
N VAL A 97 -10.42 0.99 -9.97
CA VAL A 97 -11.80 0.86 -10.46
C VAL A 97 -11.80 0.37 -11.89
#